data_AF-A0A965CM48-F1
#
_entry.id   AF-A0A965CM48-F1
#
_cell.length_a   1.000
_cell.length_b   1.000
_cell.length_c   1.000
_cell.angle_alpha   90.00
_cell.angle_beta   90.00
_cell.angle_gamma   90.00
#
_symmetry.space_group_name_H-M   'P 1'
#
loop_
_entity.id
_entity.type
_entity.pdbx_description
1 polymer ?
#
loop_
_entity_poly.entity_id
_entity_poly.type
_entity_poly.pdbx_seq_one_letter_code
_entity_poly.pdbx_strand_id
1 'polypeptide(L)'
;MNGSGFTETPTESPSSKTLSSYIQRLDRFPEMHREGKVLQVIGHMVEATNPGCSVGGMCTIYNPADDSRAAAEVVGFRKDRMLVMPLRNVHGIGPRCRVIPDDRPPMVQVGEGLLGRVVDP
;
A
#
# COMPACT_ATOMS: atom_id res chain seq x y z
N MET A 1 -23.89 15.95 -62.37
CA MET A 1 -23.20 16.96 -61.54
C MET A 1 -23.92 16.96 -60.19
N ASN A 2 -23.50 16.07 -59.28
CA ASN A 2 -22.79 16.39 -58.02
C ASN A 2 -23.78 17.04 -57.03
N GLY A 3 -24.24 16.43 -55.94
CA GLY A 3 -23.55 15.53 -55.02
C GLY A 3 -23.35 16.27 -53.69
N SER A 4 -24.01 15.83 -52.62
CA SER A 4 -23.60 15.93 -51.20
C SER A 4 -24.83 15.90 -50.29
N GLY A 5 -24.77 15.04 -49.26
CA GLY A 5 -25.80 14.95 -48.24
C GLY A 5 -25.88 13.58 -47.57
N PHE A 6 -24.76 12.91 -47.32
CA PHE A 6 -24.75 11.80 -46.35
C PHE A 6 -24.76 12.43 -44.95
N THR A 7 -25.91 12.48 -44.30
CA THR A 7 -25.99 12.62 -42.85
C THR A 7 -25.62 11.29 -42.22
N GLU A 8 -24.32 11.05 -42.04
CA GLU A 8 -23.85 9.98 -41.16
C GLU A 8 -24.02 10.45 -39.72
N THR A 9 -25.09 9.96 -39.09
CA THR A 9 -25.16 9.83 -37.64
C THR A 9 -24.01 8.92 -37.17
N PRO A 10 -23.21 9.31 -36.17
CA PRO A 10 -22.16 8.44 -35.66
C PRO A 10 -22.81 7.20 -35.06
N THR A 11 -22.63 6.08 -35.73
CA THR A 11 -23.01 4.77 -35.24
C THR A 11 -22.06 4.41 -34.09
N GLU A 12 -22.50 4.64 -32.85
CA GLU A 12 -21.81 4.18 -31.66
C GLU A 12 -21.67 2.64 -31.73
N SER A 13 -20.45 2.18 -32.03
CA SER A 13 -20.11 0.77 -32.02
C SER A 13 -20.06 0.24 -30.59
N PRO A 14 -20.51 -1.01 -30.31
CA PRO A 14 -20.65 -1.59 -28.97
C PRO A 14 -19.36 -1.74 -28.15
N SER A 15 -18.20 -1.41 -28.73
CA SER A 15 -16.89 -1.40 -28.06
C SER A 15 -16.72 -0.22 -27.09
N SER A 16 -17.43 0.90 -27.30
CA SER A 16 -17.26 2.13 -26.49
C SER A 16 -17.73 1.98 -25.04
N LYS A 17 -18.79 1.19 -24.79
CA LYS A 17 -19.33 0.91 -23.45
C LYS A 17 -18.39 0.06 -22.58
N THR A 18 -17.48 -0.70 -23.19
CA THR A 18 -16.58 -1.62 -22.47
C THR A 18 -15.35 -0.89 -21.93
N LEU A 19 -14.79 0.06 -22.70
CA LEU A 19 -13.61 0.85 -22.32
C LEU A 19 -13.87 1.81 -21.15
N SER A 20 -15.10 2.34 -21.03
CA SER A 20 -15.46 3.31 -19.98
C SER A 20 -15.21 2.76 -18.57
N SER A 21 -15.48 1.46 -18.38
CA SER A 21 -15.25 0.77 -17.10
C SER A 21 -13.76 0.63 -16.74
N TYR A 22 -12.88 0.50 -17.74
CA TYR A 22 -11.43 0.45 -17.54
C TYR A 22 -10.86 1.84 -17.24
N ILE A 23 -11.34 2.88 -17.92
CA ILE A 23 -10.93 4.27 -17.65
C ILE A 23 -11.34 4.69 -16.24
N GLN A 24 -12.57 4.39 -15.81
CA GLN A 24 -13.04 4.65 -14.44
C GLN A 24 -12.28 3.88 -13.35
N ARG A 25 -11.60 2.79 -13.70
CA ARG A 25 -10.72 2.05 -12.79
C ARG A 25 -9.35 2.71 -12.68
N LEU A 26 -8.85 3.33 -13.76
CA LEU A 26 -7.61 4.09 -13.75
C LEU A 26 -7.73 5.36 -12.89
N ASP A 27 -8.88 6.02 -12.86
CA ASP A 27 -9.12 7.17 -11.97
C ASP A 27 -9.05 6.82 -10.47
N ARG A 28 -9.21 5.54 -10.13
CA ARG A 28 -9.11 5.05 -8.74
C ARG A 28 -7.75 4.43 -8.43
N PHE A 29 -6.84 4.38 -9.40
CA PHE A 29 -5.49 3.91 -9.15
C PHE A 29 -4.73 4.98 -8.35
N PRO A 30 -4.08 4.62 -7.23
CA PRO A 30 -3.26 5.59 -6.52
C PRO A 30 -2.13 6.06 -7.44
N GLU A 31 -2.08 7.37 -7.68
CA GLU A 31 -1.19 8.02 -8.65
C GLU A 31 0.31 7.86 -8.31
N MET A 32 0.66 7.36 -7.13
CA MET A 32 2.05 7.23 -6.70
C MET A 32 2.23 6.08 -5.72
N HIS A 33 3.10 5.14 -6.06
CA HIS A 33 3.53 4.09 -5.13
C HIS A 33 4.48 4.72 -4.11
N ARG A 34 3.98 4.92 -2.88
CA ARG A 34 4.75 5.54 -1.80
C ARG A 34 5.62 4.48 -1.13
N GLU A 35 6.94 4.66 -1.19
CA GLU A 35 7.90 3.76 -0.55
C GLU A 35 8.98 4.50 0.20
N GLY A 36 9.33 3.95 1.36
CA GLY A 36 10.50 4.32 2.16
C GLY A 36 11.58 3.26 2.03
N LYS A 37 12.72 3.52 2.67
CA LYS A 37 13.87 2.61 2.73
C LYS A 37 14.33 2.47 4.15
N VAL A 38 14.70 1.25 4.54
CA VAL A 38 15.38 1.00 5.81
C VAL A 38 16.75 1.68 5.77
N LEU A 39 17.06 2.43 6.82
CA LEU A 39 18.32 3.15 6.99
C LEU A 39 19.23 2.41 7.98
N GLN A 40 18.64 1.92 9.08
CA GLN A 40 19.36 1.29 10.18
C GLN A 40 18.45 0.35 10.96
N VAL A 41 19.03 -0.69 11.56
CA VAL A 41 18.35 -1.61 12.48
C VAL A 41 19.14 -1.66 13.79
N ILE A 42 18.45 -1.48 14.93
CA ILE A 42 18.98 -1.62 16.28
C ILE A 42 18.03 -2.52 17.07
N GLY A 43 18.36 -3.80 17.19
CA GLY A 43 17.45 -4.79 17.78
C GLY A 43 16.13 -4.85 17.00
N HIS A 44 15.00 -4.62 17.68
CA HIS A 44 13.68 -4.52 17.06
C HIS A 44 13.33 -3.11 16.55
N MET A 45 14.17 -2.11 16.78
CA MET A 45 13.92 -0.75 16.30
C MET A 45 14.54 -0.56 14.92
N VAL A 46 13.72 -0.14 13.96
CA VAL A 46 14.16 0.14 12.59
C VAL A 46 14.01 1.63 12.31
N GLU A 47 15.05 2.26 11.80
CA GLU A 47 14.96 3.61 11.25
C GLU A 47 14.75 3.54 9.74
N ALA A 48 13.83 4.34 9.21
CA ALA A 48 13.52 4.38 7.78
C ALA A 48 13.21 5.80 7.30
N THR A 49 13.26 6.00 5.98
CA THR A 49 12.65 7.19 5.38
C THR A 49 11.12 7.10 5.47
N ASN A 50 10.44 8.23 5.63
CA ASN A 50 8.98 8.24 5.78
C ASN A 50 8.26 8.35 4.42
N PRO A 51 7.54 7.32 3.94
CA PRO A 51 6.69 7.38 2.74
C PRO A 51 5.35 8.09 2.93
N GLY A 52 5.13 8.77 4.07
CA GLY A 52 3.85 9.43 4.40
C GLY A 52 3.03 8.69 5.45
N CYS A 53 3.67 7.88 6.29
CA CYS A 53 3.07 7.30 7.47
C CYS A 53 3.04 8.31 8.65
N SER A 54 2.12 8.07 9.58
CA SER A 54 2.00 8.79 10.86
C SER A 54 2.27 7.84 12.04
N VAL A 55 2.52 8.36 13.23
CA VAL A 55 2.64 7.53 14.46
C VAL A 55 1.37 6.70 14.65
N GLY A 56 1.53 5.43 15.02
CA GLY A 56 0.45 4.44 15.10
C GLY A 56 -0.01 3.89 13.74
N GLY A 57 0.56 4.39 12.64
CA GLY A 57 0.32 3.86 11.30
C GLY A 57 1.04 2.52 11.11
N MET A 58 0.38 1.61 10.39
CA MET A 58 0.98 0.34 9.98
C MET A 58 1.76 0.49 8.67
N CYS A 59 2.81 -0.28 8.57
CA CYS A 59 3.60 -0.41 7.35
C CYS A 59 4.17 -1.81 7.23
N THR A 60 4.49 -2.18 6.00
CA THR A 60 5.13 -3.45 5.67
C THR A 60 6.58 -3.20 5.28
N ILE A 61 7.51 -3.88 5.96
CA ILE A 61 8.92 -3.94 5.56
C ILE A 61 9.09 -5.11 4.59
N TYR A 62 9.55 -4.83 3.38
CA TYR A 62 9.74 -5.79 2.31
C TYR A 62 11.23 -6.04 2.05
N ASN A 63 11.65 -7.30 2.10
CA ASN A 63 13.00 -7.70 1.71
C ASN A 63 13.00 -8.25 0.27
N PRO A 64 13.63 -7.55 -0.70
CA PRO A 64 13.68 -8.02 -2.08
C PRO A 64 14.58 -9.25 -2.28
N ALA A 65 15.42 -9.62 -1.32
CA ALA A 65 16.35 -10.74 -1.47
C ALA A 65 15.66 -12.12 -1.36
N ASP A 66 14.62 -12.22 -0.54
CA ASP A 66 13.90 -13.47 -0.23
C ASP A 66 12.37 -13.32 -0.30
N ASP A 67 11.89 -12.18 -0.81
CA ASP A 67 10.48 -11.80 -0.91
C ASP A 67 9.73 -11.75 0.44
N SER A 68 10.46 -11.75 1.56
CA SER A 68 9.86 -11.74 2.90
C SER A 68 9.24 -10.38 3.25
N ARG A 69 8.22 -10.45 4.11
CA ARG A 69 7.44 -9.30 4.57
C ARG A 69 7.31 -9.32 6.09
N ALA A 70 7.59 -8.18 6.72
CA ALA A 70 7.39 -7.98 8.15
C ALA A 70 6.41 -6.82 8.37
N ALA A 71 5.29 -7.11 9.03
CA ALA A 71 4.38 -6.06 9.50
C ALA A 71 5.04 -5.26 10.62
N ALA A 72 4.87 -3.95 10.60
CA ALA A 72 5.56 -3.05 11.51
C ALA A 72 4.73 -1.79 11.79
N GLU A 73 4.87 -1.25 12.99
CA GLU A 73 4.16 -0.05 13.43
C GLU A 73 5.12 1.13 13.51
N VAL A 74 4.68 2.30 13.06
CA VAL A 74 5.42 3.55 13.24
C VAL A 74 5.27 4.02 14.69
N VAL A 75 6.34 3.90 15.47
CA VAL A 75 6.34 4.25 16.90
C VAL A 75 6.77 5.70 17.16
N GLY A 76 7.33 6.38 16.17
CA GLY A 76 7.75 7.77 16.34
C GLY A 76 8.64 8.29 15.21
N PHE A 77 9.23 9.45 15.44
CA PHE A 77 10.14 10.10 14.52
C PHE A 77 11.36 10.65 15.26
N ARG A 78 12.52 10.61 14.60
CA ARG A 78 13.76 11.21 15.10
C ARG A 78 14.46 11.93 13.97
N LYS A 79 14.57 13.26 14.09
CA LYS A 79 15.05 14.15 13.02
C LYS A 79 14.17 13.98 11.77
N ASP A 80 14.77 13.56 10.66
CA ASP A 80 14.16 13.29 9.36
C ASP A 80 13.81 11.80 9.15
N ARG A 81 13.97 10.97 10.19
CA ARG A 81 13.75 9.52 10.14
C ARG A 81 12.49 9.10 10.86
N MET A 82 11.83 8.12 10.29
CA MET A 82 10.75 7.37 10.91
C MET A 82 11.32 6.23 11.75
N LEU A 83 10.79 6.06 12.96
CA LEU A 83 11.08 4.93 13.82
C LEU A 83 9.96 3.92 13.72
N VAL A 84 10.32 2.67 13.46
CA VAL A 84 9.39 1.58 13.18
C VAL A 84 9.72 0.38 14.05
N MET A 85 8.70 -0.27 14.60
CA MET A 85 8.84 -1.52 15.35
C MET A 85 8.14 -2.66 14.61
N PRO A 86 8.88 -3.67 14.11
CA PRO A 86 8.31 -4.88 13.55
C PRO A 86 7.53 -5.65 14.61
N LEU A 87 6.33 -6.10 14.26
CA LEU A 87 5.43 -6.86 15.15
C LEU A 87 5.90 -8.31 15.36
N ARG A 88 6.78 -8.80 14.48
CA ARG A 88 7.36 -10.14 14.51
C ARG A 88 8.88 -10.07 14.31
N ASN A 89 9.51 -11.22 14.07
CA ASN A 89 10.97 -11.34 13.95
C ASN A 89 11.55 -10.37 12.89
N VAL A 90 12.70 -9.77 13.21
CA VAL A 90 13.45 -8.83 12.35
C VAL A 90 14.48 -9.50 11.44
N HIS A 91 14.51 -10.83 11.40
CA HIS A 91 15.46 -11.56 10.56
C HIS A 91 15.35 -11.13 9.09
N GLY A 92 16.48 -10.84 8.45
CA GLY A 92 16.53 -10.39 7.06
C GLY A 92 16.22 -8.90 6.85
N ILE A 93 15.82 -8.15 7.88
CA ILE A 93 15.60 -6.69 7.76
C ILE A 93 16.95 -5.96 7.73
N GLY A 94 17.15 -5.12 6.71
CA GLY A 94 18.35 -4.30 6.57
C GLY A 94 18.21 -3.22 5.49
N PRO A 95 19.30 -2.47 5.18
CA PRO A 95 19.22 -1.27 4.33
C PRO A 95 18.72 -1.45 2.89
N ARG A 96 18.60 -2.70 2.41
CA ARG A 96 18.03 -3.03 1.10
C ARG A 96 16.50 -3.17 1.15
N CYS A 97 15.92 -3.25 2.34
CA CYS A 97 14.49 -3.41 2.51
C CYS A 97 13.74 -2.11 2.22
N ARG A 98 12.56 -2.26 1.63
CA ARG A 98 11.61 -1.19 1.34
C ARG A 98 10.59 -1.10 2.47
N VAL A 99 10.08 0.08 2.76
CA VAL A 99 9.00 0.31 3.73
C VAL A 99 7.78 0.80 2.96
N ILE A 100 6.67 0.09 3.05
CA ILE A 100 5.45 0.39 2.28
C ILE A 100 4.36 0.75 3.29
N PRO A 101 3.72 1.93 3.21
CA PRO A 101 2.57 2.25 4.06
C PRO A 101 1.44 1.25 3.83
N ASP A 102 0.74 0.87 4.89
CA ASP A 102 -0.52 0.17 4.74
C ASP A 102 -1.64 1.20 4.55
N ASP A 103 -2.51 1.00 3.55
CA ASP A 103 -3.57 1.97 3.19
C ASP A 103 -4.72 2.05 4.20
N ARG A 104 -4.69 1.23 5.26
CA ARG A 104 -5.76 1.14 6.26
C ARG A 104 -5.17 1.16 7.66
N PRO A 105 -5.88 1.76 8.63
CA PRO A 105 -5.50 1.66 10.02
C PRO A 105 -5.50 0.17 10.46
N PRO A 106 -4.70 -0.18 11.49
CA PRO A 106 -4.75 -1.51 12.07
C PRO A 106 -6.17 -1.79 12.58
N MET A 107 -6.73 -2.93 12.15
CA MET A 107 -8.06 -3.37 12.54
C MET A 107 -7.99 -4.81 13.00
N VAL A 108 -8.78 -5.15 14.01
CA VAL A 108 -8.98 -6.51 14.48
C VAL A 108 -10.43 -6.93 14.23
N GLN A 109 -10.63 -8.17 13.81
CA GLN A 109 -11.99 -8.71 13.64
C GLN A 109 -12.60 -9.03 15.00
N VAL A 110 -13.87 -8.68 15.20
CA VAL A 110 -14.61 -8.92 16.45
C VAL A 110 -15.95 -9.60 16.16
N GLY A 111 -16.45 -10.39 17.13
CA GLY A 111 -17.76 -11.06 17.04
C GLY A 111 -17.92 -12.17 18.09
N GLU A 112 -19.10 -12.78 18.15
CA GLU A 112 -19.40 -13.85 19.12
C GLU A 112 -18.45 -15.05 19.02
N GLY A 113 -17.85 -15.28 17.85
CA GLY A 113 -16.84 -16.33 17.64
C GLY A 113 -15.56 -16.17 18.49
N LEU A 114 -15.34 -15.02 19.13
CA LEU A 114 -14.23 -14.78 20.05
C LEU A 114 -14.53 -15.20 21.50
N LEU A 115 -15.78 -15.51 21.86
CA LEU A 115 -16.13 -15.89 23.22
C LEU A 115 -15.41 -17.19 23.62
N GLY A 116 -14.68 -17.15 24.74
CA GLY A 116 -13.89 -18.27 25.24
C GLY A 116 -12.59 -18.55 24.46
N ARG A 117 -12.19 -17.67 23.53
CA ARG A 117 -10.92 -17.78 22.80
C ARG A 117 -9.83 -16.94 23.45
N VAL A 118 -8.59 -17.38 23.28
CA VAL A 118 -7.38 -16.60 23.56
C VAL A 118 -6.77 -16.23 22.21
N VAL A 119 -6.58 -14.94 21.97
CA VAL A 119 -6.03 -14.36 20.74
C VAL A 119 -4.69 -13.70 21.02
N ASP A 120 -3.78 -13.69 20.03
CA ASP A 120 -2.60 -12.83 20.11
C ASP A 120 -3.02 -11.36 19.94
N PRO A 121 -2.33 -10.42 20.61
CA PRO A 121 -2.51 -8.98 20.38
C PRO A 121 -2.16 -8.54 18.96
#